data_AF-A0A316GTP4-F1
#
_entry.id   AF-A0A316GTP4-F1
#
_cell.length_a   1.000
_cell.length_b   1.000
_cell.length_c   1.000
_cell.angle_alpha   90.00
_cell.angle_beta   90.00
_cell.angle_gamma   90.00
#
_symmetry.space_group_name_H-M   'P 1'
#
loop_
_entity.id
_entity.type
_entity.pdbx_description
1 polymer ?
#
loop_
_entity_poly.entity_id
_entity_poly.type
_entity_poly.pdbx_seq_one_letter_code
_entity_poly.pdbx_strand_id
1 'polypeptide(L)'
;MSKFQRFEDLDIWKIAVSIAVDVYILCDSEPLKSDWGMKDQIRRAACSMSDNIAEGFEYNNNPDFIRFLNYAKGSSGEFRNKLIILYRAFKINEAVYNDLYAKSIEFSGKTKALIDYLKKFEAEKKKK
;
A
#
# COMPACT_ATOMS: atom_id res chain seq x y z
N MET A 1 12.27 -5.56 -22.80
CA MET A 1 10.81 -5.33 -22.81
C MET A 1 10.31 -5.46 -21.38
N SER A 2 9.71 -4.41 -20.82
CA SER A 2 9.13 -4.46 -19.48
C SER A 2 8.10 -5.59 -19.42
N LYS A 3 8.16 -6.45 -18.39
CA LYS A 3 7.14 -7.49 -18.15
C LYS A 3 5.76 -6.90 -17.84
N PHE A 4 5.71 -5.63 -17.45
CA PHE A 4 4.50 -4.91 -17.06
C PHE A 4 4.26 -3.77 -18.03
N GLN A 5 3.07 -3.70 -18.62
CA GLN A 5 2.70 -2.61 -19.53
C GLN A 5 1.86 -1.54 -18.83
N ARG A 6 1.19 -1.91 -17.75
CA ARG A 6 0.38 -0.99 -16.93
C ARG A 6 0.59 -1.28 -15.46
N PHE A 7 0.30 -0.30 -14.60
CA PHE A 7 0.48 -0.48 -13.15
C PHE A 7 -0.44 -1.56 -12.58
N GLU A 8 -1.59 -1.81 -13.20
CA GLU A 8 -2.56 -2.84 -12.81
C GLU A 8 -1.99 -4.26 -12.97
N ASP A 9 -0.95 -4.43 -13.78
CA ASP A 9 -0.28 -5.71 -13.94
C ASP A 9 0.58 -6.05 -12.70
N LEU A 10 0.91 -5.06 -11.86
CA LEU A 10 1.76 -5.22 -10.67
C LEU A 10 1.00 -5.86 -9.50
N ASP A 11 1.57 -6.93 -8.94
CA ASP A 11 0.97 -7.60 -7.78
C ASP A 11 0.86 -6.67 -6.56
N ILE A 12 1.82 -5.77 -6.36
CA ILE A 12 1.78 -4.79 -5.27
C ILE A 12 0.58 -3.83 -5.40
N TRP A 13 0.19 -3.48 -6.63
CA TRP A 13 -0.97 -2.63 -6.86
C TRP A 13 -2.26 -3.38 -6.54
N LYS A 14 -2.37 -4.65 -6.99
CA LYS A 14 -3.55 -5.49 -6.71
C LYS A 14 -3.78 -5.67 -5.21
N ILE A 15 -2.69 -5.89 -4.45
CA ILE A 15 -2.76 -5.98 -2.99
C ILE A 15 -3.19 -4.64 -2.38
N ALA A 16 -2.61 -3.53 -2.82
CA ALA A 16 -2.98 -2.19 -2.32
C ALA A 16 -4.46 -1.87 -2.55
N VAL A 17 -4.98 -2.14 -3.75
CA VAL A 17 -6.40 -1.92 -4.07
C VAL A 17 -7.30 -2.84 -3.26
N SER A 18 -6.93 -4.12 -3.07
CA SER A 18 -7.68 -5.02 -2.19
C SER A 18 -7.76 -4.48 -0.77
N ILE A 19 -6.63 -4.01 -0.19
CA ILE A 19 -6.62 -3.38 1.14
C ILE A 19 -7.54 -2.16 1.16
N ALA A 20 -7.47 -1.29 0.15
CA ALA A 20 -8.32 -0.10 0.08
C ALA A 20 -9.81 -0.48 0.07
N VAL A 21 -10.21 -1.43 -0.77
CA VAL A 21 -11.61 -1.91 -0.84
C VAL A 21 -12.07 -2.48 0.51
N ASP A 22 -11.26 -3.34 1.12
CA ASP A 22 -11.58 -3.94 2.43
C ASP A 22 -11.75 -2.86 3.51
N VAL A 23 -10.92 -1.82 3.48
CA VAL A 23 -11.00 -0.67 4.40
C VAL A 23 -12.26 0.15 4.16
N TYR A 24 -12.69 0.33 2.91
CA TYR A 24 -13.95 1.01 2.62
C TYR A 24 -15.14 0.27 3.21
N ILE A 25 -15.21 -1.05 2.99
CA ILE A 25 -16.24 -1.94 3.52
C ILE A 25 -16.24 -1.90 5.05
N LEU A 26 -15.05 -2.04 5.67
CA LEU A 26 -14.87 -1.98 7.11
C LEU A 26 -15.38 -0.64 7.69
N CYS A 27 -15.05 0.47 7.04
CA CYS A 27 -15.45 1.81 7.46
C CYS A 27 -16.94 2.12 7.29
N ASP A 28 -17.68 1.30 6.53
CA ASP A 28 -19.14 1.44 6.38
C ASP A 28 -19.91 0.59 7.42
N SER A 29 -19.18 -0.10 8.30
CA SER A 29 -19.72 -0.88 9.42
C SER A 29 -19.51 -0.18 10.77
N GLU A 30 -20.40 -0.43 11.74
CA GLU A 30 -20.21 0.08 13.11
C GLU A 30 -19.05 -0.66 13.80
N PRO A 31 -18.27 0.02 14.67
CA PRO A 31 -18.44 1.42 15.11
C PRO A 31 -17.77 2.46 14.20
N LEU A 32 -17.10 2.07 13.11
CA LEU A 32 -16.32 3.00 12.28
C LEU A 32 -17.18 3.87 11.38
N LYS A 33 -18.40 3.44 11.05
CA LYS A 33 -19.35 4.19 10.24
C LYS A 33 -19.54 5.62 10.75
N SER A 34 -19.60 5.79 12.07
CA SER A 34 -19.79 7.07 12.77
C SER A 34 -18.48 7.77 13.19
N ASP A 35 -17.33 7.09 13.15
CA ASP A 35 -16.01 7.68 13.45
C ASP A 35 -15.39 8.33 12.20
N TRP A 36 -15.92 9.50 11.83
CA TRP A 36 -15.51 10.22 10.61
C TRP A 36 -14.01 10.54 10.56
N GLY A 37 -13.40 10.86 11.71
CA GLY A 37 -12.00 11.23 11.79
C GLY A 37 -11.09 10.02 11.49
N MET A 38 -11.30 8.90 12.18
CA MET A 38 -10.50 7.70 11.93
C MET A 38 -10.78 7.12 10.54
N LYS A 39 -12.04 7.13 10.10
CA LYS A 39 -12.46 6.68 8.78
C LYS A 39 -11.74 7.41 7.65
N ASP A 40 -11.68 8.73 7.69
CA ASP A 40 -10.95 9.52 6.68
C ASP A 40 -9.46 9.16 6.68
N GLN A 41 -8.83 9.15 7.85
CA GLN A 41 -7.39 8.93 7.93
C GLN A 41 -6.98 7.52 7.48
N ILE A 42 -7.74 6.47 7.84
CA ILE A 42 -7.40 5.09 7.45
C ILE A 42 -7.68 4.83 5.96
N ARG A 43 -8.77 5.40 5.40
CA ARG A 43 -9.06 5.34 3.96
C ARG A 43 -7.97 6.03 3.16
N ARG A 44 -7.55 7.24 3.56
CA ARG A 44 -6.46 7.97 2.91
C ARG A 44 -5.15 7.19 2.92
N ALA A 45 -4.77 6.63 4.08
CA ALA A 45 -3.56 5.81 4.18
C ALA A 45 -3.63 4.56 3.28
N ALA A 46 -4.81 3.93 3.17
CA ALA A 46 -5.01 2.76 2.32
C ALA A 46 -4.96 3.09 0.82
N CYS A 47 -5.75 4.06 0.35
CA CYS A 47 -5.75 4.47 -1.07
C CYS A 47 -4.39 4.99 -1.53
N SER A 48 -3.69 5.73 -0.66
CA SER A 48 -2.37 6.28 -0.98
C SER A 48 -1.35 5.19 -1.37
N MET A 49 -1.52 3.94 -0.93
CA MET A 49 -0.65 2.84 -1.38
C MET A 49 -0.79 2.58 -2.88
N SER A 50 -2.02 2.45 -3.40
CA SER A 50 -2.27 2.23 -4.83
C SER A 50 -2.03 3.48 -5.65
N ASP A 51 -2.39 4.66 -5.13
CA ASP A 51 -2.25 5.94 -5.82
C ASP A 51 -0.79 6.23 -6.14
N ASN A 52 0.11 6.07 -5.15
CA ASN A 52 1.54 6.25 -5.36
C ASN A 52 2.12 5.22 -6.36
N ILE A 53 1.62 3.98 -6.38
CA ILE A 53 2.11 2.98 -7.36
C ILE A 53 1.71 3.38 -8.77
N ALA A 54 0.45 3.76 -8.98
CA ALA A 54 -0.04 4.20 -10.27
C ALA A 54 0.70 5.45 -10.74
N GLU A 55 0.76 6.49 -9.90
CA GLU A 55 1.45 7.75 -10.22
C GLU A 55 2.93 7.51 -10.56
N GLY A 56 3.64 6.74 -9.73
CA GLY A 56 5.05 6.43 -9.95
C GLY A 56 5.31 5.64 -11.24
N PHE A 57 4.39 4.76 -11.63
CA PHE A 57 4.52 3.96 -12.84
C PHE A 57 4.39 4.82 -14.11
N GLU A 58 3.48 5.80 -14.12
CA GLU A 58 3.23 6.69 -15.26
C GLU A 58 4.41 7.61 -15.61
N TYR A 59 5.35 7.84 -14.67
CA TYR A 59 6.60 8.57 -14.96
C TYR A 59 7.55 7.82 -15.90
N ASN A 60 7.29 6.54 -16.19
CA ASN A 60 8.03 5.74 -17.19
C ASN A 60 9.56 5.69 -16.97
N ASN A 61 10.01 5.85 -15.73
CA ASN A 61 11.43 5.73 -15.37
C ASN A 61 11.63 5.16 -13.96
N ASN A 62 12.70 4.39 -13.79
CA ASN A 62 12.97 3.69 -12.54
C ASN A 62 13.27 4.62 -11.35
N PRO A 63 14.07 5.71 -11.48
CA PRO A 63 14.33 6.61 -10.36
C PRO A 63 13.07 7.22 -9.73
N ASP A 64 12.16 7.77 -10.53
CA ASP A 64 10.90 8.30 -10.03
C ASP A 64 10.02 7.19 -9.49
N PHE A 65 9.90 6.06 -10.20
CA PHE A 65 9.08 4.95 -9.72
C PHE A 65 9.56 4.44 -8.36
N ILE A 66 10.87 4.31 -8.14
CA ILE A 66 11.45 3.96 -6.83
C ILE A 66 11.04 4.98 -5.75
N ARG A 67 11.07 6.29 -6.04
CA ARG A 67 10.65 7.32 -5.07
C ARG A 67 9.20 7.11 -4.65
N PHE A 68 8.30 6.94 -5.60
CA PHE A 68 6.88 6.71 -5.34
C PHE A 68 6.60 5.38 -4.63
N LEU A 69 7.34 4.31 -4.95
CA LEU A 69 7.25 3.05 -4.20
C LEU A 69 7.67 3.21 -2.73
N ASN A 70 8.61 4.10 -2.41
CA ASN A 70 8.93 4.41 -1.01
C ASN A 70 7.77 5.15 -0.31
N TYR A 71 7.08 6.06 -0.99
CA TYR A 71 5.87 6.70 -0.45
C TYR A 71 4.76 5.68 -0.22
N ALA A 72 4.49 4.81 -1.20
CA ALA A 72 3.51 3.73 -1.06
C ALA A 72 3.82 2.83 0.15
N LYS A 73 5.09 2.46 0.32
CA LYS A 73 5.56 1.70 1.49
C LYS A 73 5.39 2.47 2.81
N GLY A 74 5.60 3.78 2.80
CA GLY A 74 5.32 4.67 3.93
C GLY A 74 3.84 4.69 4.31
N SER A 75 2.94 4.86 3.33
CA SER A 75 1.49 4.80 3.52
C SER A 75 1.03 3.46 4.11
N SER A 76 1.67 2.35 3.73
CA SER A 76 1.43 1.04 4.36
C SER A 76 1.79 0.99 5.84
N GLY A 77 2.87 1.66 6.26
CA GLY A 77 3.24 1.79 7.67
C GLY A 77 2.25 2.63 8.46
N GLU A 78 1.78 3.74 7.88
CA GLU A 78 0.75 4.58 8.49
C GLU A 78 -0.58 3.83 8.65
N PHE A 79 -1.00 3.12 7.61
CA PHE A 79 -2.17 2.25 7.64
C PHE A 79 -2.06 1.20 8.75
N ARG A 80 -0.92 0.50 8.84
CA ARG A 80 -0.69 -0.51 9.87
C ARG A 80 -0.77 0.06 11.28
N ASN A 81 -0.21 1.26 11.51
CA ASN A 81 -0.30 1.93 12.79
C ASN A 81 -1.76 2.23 13.19
N LYS A 82 -2.56 2.76 12.26
CA LYS A 82 -3.99 3.03 12.48
C LYS A 82 -4.78 1.75 12.74
N LEU A 83 -4.48 0.68 12.01
CA LEU A 83 -5.10 -0.63 12.21
C LEU A 83 -4.82 -1.19 13.61
N ILE A 84 -3.58 -1.05 14.12
CA ILE A 84 -3.23 -1.42 15.50
C ILE A 84 -4.01 -0.58 16.51
N ILE A 85 -4.13 0.74 16.29
CA ILE A 85 -4.91 1.62 17.18
C ILE A 85 -6.38 1.17 17.23
N LEU A 86 -6.99 0.92 16.07
CA LEU A 86 -8.37 0.45 15.97
C LEU A 86 -8.59 -0.88 16.71
N TYR A 87 -7.68 -1.83 16.54
CA TYR A 87 -7.76 -3.12 17.21
C TYR A 87 -7.62 -2.97 18.73
N ARG A 88 -6.62 -2.23 19.19
CA ARG A 88 -6.39 -1.99 20.63
C ARG A 88 -7.50 -1.17 21.29
N ALA A 89 -8.22 -0.36 20.52
CA ALA A 89 -9.40 0.38 20.97
C ALA A 89 -10.71 -0.44 20.87
N PHE A 90 -10.62 -1.74 20.55
CA PHE A 90 -11.76 -2.66 20.39
C PHE A 90 -12.78 -2.19 19.33
N LYS A 91 -12.31 -1.46 18.31
CA LYS A 91 -13.14 -0.96 17.21
C LYS A 91 -13.26 -1.96 16.06
N ILE A 92 -12.34 -2.91 15.98
CA ILE A 92 -12.34 -4.01 15.01
C ILE A 92 -12.03 -5.32 15.72
N ASN A 93 -12.55 -6.43 15.19
CA ASN A 93 -12.27 -7.75 15.74
C ASN A 93 -10.90 -8.28 15.29
N GLU A 94 -10.43 -9.32 15.96
CA GLU A 94 -9.12 -9.94 15.72
C GLU A 94 -8.99 -10.52 14.31
N ALA A 95 -10.06 -11.09 13.73
CA ALA A 95 -10.03 -11.66 12.39
C ALA A 95 -9.76 -10.59 11.32
N VAL A 96 -10.47 -9.46 11.40
CA VAL A 96 -10.27 -8.29 10.53
C VAL A 96 -8.87 -7.72 10.70
N TYR A 97 -8.42 -7.57 11.95
CA TYR A 97 -7.08 -7.08 12.26
C TYR A 97 -6.00 -7.97 11.64
N ASN A 98 -6.06 -9.29 11.86
CA ASN A 98 -5.04 -10.23 11.38
C ASN A 98 -4.97 -10.27 9.85
N ASP A 99 -6.13 -10.27 9.17
CA ASP A 99 -6.19 -10.26 7.70
C ASP A 99 -5.56 -8.98 7.10
N LEU A 100 -6.02 -7.80 7.53
CA LEU A 100 -5.52 -6.53 7.03
C LEU A 100 -4.05 -6.29 7.42
N TYR A 101 -3.63 -6.75 8.60
CA TYR A 101 -2.25 -6.67 9.04
C TYR A 101 -1.35 -7.55 8.16
N ALA A 102 -1.74 -8.80 7.90
CA ALA A 102 -1.00 -9.71 7.03
C ALA A 102 -0.85 -9.15 5.61
N LYS A 103 -1.95 -8.64 5.03
CA LYS A 103 -1.93 -7.96 3.72
C LYS A 103 -0.99 -6.75 3.70
N SER A 104 -0.99 -5.92 4.75
CA SER A 104 -0.05 -4.79 4.89
C SER A 104 1.41 -5.23 4.95
N ILE A 105 1.71 -6.34 5.65
CA ILE A 105 3.06 -6.90 5.72
C ILE A 105 3.50 -7.43 4.36
N GLU A 106 2.64 -8.20 3.70
CA GLU A 106 2.89 -8.73 2.36
C GLU A 106 3.16 -7.61 1.36
N PHE A 107 2.30 -6.59 1.33
CA PHE A 107 2.47 -5.40 0.51
C PHE A 107 3.84 -4.75 0.73
N SER A 108 4.19 -4.48 2.00
CA SER A 108 5.44 -3.81 2.34
C SER A 108 6.67 -4.62 1.93
N GLY A 109 6.61 -5.95 2.09
CA GLY A 109 7.67 -6.89 1.69
C GLY A 109 7.87 -6.93 0.17
N LYS A 110 6.78 -7.11 -0.59
CA LYS A 110 6.82 -7.13 -2.07
C LYS A 110 7.26 -5.79 -2.66
N THR A 111 6.77 -4.68 -2.10
CA THR A 111 7.19 -3.33 -2.52
C THR A 111 8.67 -3.10 -2.26
N LYS A 112 9.20 -3.53 -1.10
CA LYS A 112 10.64 -3.48 -0.83
C LYS A 112 11.44 -4.30 -1.83
N ALA A 113 11.02 -5.53 -2.12
CA ALA A 113 11.70 -6.39 -3.08
C ALA A 113 11.76 -5.76 -4.48
N LEU A 114 10.68 -5.12 -4.93
CA LEU A 114 10.65 -4.40 -6.20
C LEU A 114 11.61 -3.20 -6.19
N ILE A 115 11.61 -2.40 -5.12
CA ILE A 115 12.54 -1.27 -4.96
C ILE A 115 13.99 -1.75 -5.06
N ASP A 116 14.34 -2.82 -4.35
CA ASP A 116 15.71 -3.35 -4.33
C ASP A 116 16.12 -3.87 -5.71
N TYR A 117 15.21 -4.55 -6.42
CA TYR A 117 15.42 -4.97 -7.81
C TYR A 117 15.69 -3.79 -8.75
N LEU A 118 14.85 -2.75 -8.70
CA LEU A 118 15.01 -1.57 -9.58
C LEU A 118 16.30 -0.80 -9.28
N LYS A 119 16.66 -0.66 -8.00
CA LYS A 119 17.95 -0.04 -7.60
C LYS A 119 19.14 -0.80 -8.15
N LYS A 120 19.12 -2.13 -8.06
CA LYS A 120 20.18 -2.98 -8.61
C LYS A 120 20.28 -2.81 -10.14
N PHE A 121 19.15 -2.82 -10.83
CA PHE A 121 19.09 -2.63 -12.28
C PHE A 121 19.68 -1.27 -12.72
N GLU A 122 19.32 -0.18 -12.03
CA GLU A 122 19.87 1.16 -12.32
C GLU A 122 21.38 1.26 -12.04
N ALA A 123 21.86 0.59 -10.99
CA ALA A 123 23.30 0.55 -10.68
C ALA A 123 24.09 -0.22 -11.74
N GLU A 124 23.55 -1.33 -12.27
CA GLU A 124 24.17 -2.12 -13.34
C GLU A 124 24.17 -1.38 -14.68
N LYS A 125 23.09 -0.63 -14.98
CA LYS A 125 22.98 0.20 -16.18
C LYS A 125 24.05 1.31 -16.23
N LYS A 126 24.40 1.90 -15.08
CA LYS A 126 25.43 2.96 -14.98
C LYS A 126 26.88 2.47 -15.14
N LYS A 127 27.12 1.15 -15.03
CA LYS A 127 28.45 0.55 -15.19
C LYS A 127 28.78 0.19 -16.65
N LYS A 128 27.77 0.21 -17.52
CA LYS A 128 27.90 -0.02 -18.97
C LYS A 128 27.96 1.32 -19.68
#